data_AF-X1M4M9-F1
#
_entry.id   AF-X1M4M9-F1
#
_cell.length_a   1.000
_cell.length_b   1.000
_cell.length_c   1.000
_cell.angle_alpha   90.00
_cell.angle_beta   90.00
_cell.angle_gamma   90.00
#
_symmetry.space_group_name_H-M   'P 1'
#
loop_
_entity.id
_entity.type
_entity.pdbx_description
1 polymer ?
#
loop_
_entity_poly.entity_id
_entity_poly.type
_entity_poly.pdbx_seq_one_letter_code
_entity_poly.pdbx_strand_id
1 'polypeptide(L)'
;ADEDNLDVILTTGGTGLSPRDVTPEATLSAVDRVVPGFAEAMRAESLKKTPHAMLSRAVAGTRGSCLIVNLPGSPKAVRECLEVGWKFFL
;
A
#
# COMPACT_ATOMS: atom_id res chain seq x y z
N ALA A 1 -4.24 -1.31 15.04
CA ALA A 1 -3.20 -0.28 15.24
C ALA A 1 -3.20 0.12 16.72
N ASP A 2 -4.29 0.71 17.20
CA ASP A 2 -4.33 1.30 18.55
C ASP A 2 -4.61 0.27 19.66
N GLU A 3 -5.65 -0.56 19.50
CA GLU A 3 -6.04 -1.55 20.53
C GLU A 3 -5.07 -2.73 20.59
N ASP A 4 -4.78 -3.33 19.43
CA ASP A 4 -3.92 -4.51 19.33
C ASP A 4 -2.41 -4.18 19.27
N ASN A 5 -2.03 -2.89 19.31
CA ASN A 5 -0.65 -2.41 19.23
C ASN A 5 0.16 -3.07 18.09
N LEU A 6 -0.41 -3.08 16.89
CA LEU A 6 0.20 -3.71 15.71
C LEU A 6 1.34 -2.86 15.14
N ASP A 7 2.44 -3.49 14.76
CA ASP A 7 3.56 -2.80 14.09
C ASP A 7 3.27 -2.53 12.60
N VAL A 8 2.56 -3.44 11.92
CA VAL A 8 2.28 -3.36 10.49
C VAL A 8 0.86 -3.83 10.17
N ILE A 9 0.16 -3.07 9.33
CA ILE A 9 -1.12 -3.45 8.72
C ILE A 9 -0.97 -3.43 7.20
N LEU A 10 -1.32 -4.56 6.58
CA LEU A 10 -1.35 -4.70 5.13
C LEU A 10 -2.80 -4.85 4.68
N THR A 11 -3.27 -3.96 3.83
CA THR A 11 -4.57 -4.10 3.17
C THR A 11 -4.38 -4.65 1.77
N THR A 12 -5.39 -5.32 1.22
CA THR A 12 -5.35 -5.86 -0.15
C THR A 12 -6.63 -5.53 -0.91
N GLY A 13 -6.48 -5.01 -2.12
CA GLY A 13 -7.59 -4.63 -2.98
C GLY A 13 -8.17 -3.24 -2.70
N GLY A 14 -9.10 -2.82 -3.56
CA GLY A 14 -9.75 -1.51 -3.47
C GLY A 14 -8.86 -0.31 -3.81
N THR A 15 -7.76 -0.52 -4.54
CA THR A 15 -6.81 0.53 -4.96
C THR A 15 -6.91 0.92 -6.43
N GLY A 16 -7.90 0.38 -7.16
CA GLY A 16 -8.14 0.68 -8.56
C GLY A 16 -8.92 1.98 -8.78
N LEU A 17 -9.52 2.09 -9.97
CA LEU A 17 -10.31 3.25 -10.41
C LEU A 17 -11.84 3.01 -10.32
N SER A 18 -12.27 1.86 -9.80
CA SER A 18 -13.71 1.60 -9.66
C SER A 18 -14.31 2.54 -8.60
N PRO A 19 -15.58 2.97 -8.73
CA PRO A 19 -16.24 3.77 -7.69
C PRO A 19 -16.26 3.12 -6.30
N ARG A 20 -16.12 1.80 -6.22
CA ARG A 20 -16.03 1.05 -4.96
C ARG A 20 -14.61 0.92 -4.39
N ASP A 21 -13.60 1.27 -5.17
CA ASP A 21 -12.20 1.19 -4.75
C ASP A 21 -11.91 2.41 -3.87
N VAL A 22 -12.04 2.25 -2.54
CA VAL A 22 -11.94 3.34 -1.55
C VAL A 22 -10.85 3.11 -0.50
N THR A 23 -10.03 2.07 -0.67
CA THR A 23 -8.97 1.70 0.30
C THR A 23 -7.96 2.84 0.51
N PRO A 24 -7.51 3.58 -0.54
CA PRO A 24 -6.61 4.71 -0.35
C PRO A 24 -7.21 5.83 0.49
N GLU A 25 -8.46 6.22 0.22
CA GLU A 25 -9.18 7.25 0.97
C GLU A 25 -9.35 6.87 2.44
N ALA A 26 -9.76 5.62 2.70
CA ALA A 26 -9.90 5.11 4.05
C ALA A 26 -8.54 5.14 4.79
N THR A 27 -7.46 4.75 4.12
CA THR A 27 -6.11 4.78 4.69
C THR A 27 -5.67 6.21 5.00
N LEU A 28 -5.85 7.15 4.06
CA LEU A 28 -5.51 8.56 4.27
C LEU A 28 -6.28 9.18 5.43
N SER A 29 -7.53 8.76 5.66
CA SER A 29 -8.32 9.23 6.81
C SER A 29 -7.85 8.67 8.16
N ALA A 30 -7.11 7.56 8.15
CA ALA A 30 -6.71 6.83 9.36
C ALA A 30 -5.27 7.10 9.80
N VAL A 31 -4.38 7.49 8.87
CA VAL A 31 -2.95 7.69 9.15
C VAL A 31 -2.67 9.10 9.67
N ASP A 32 -1.71 9.21 10.59
CA ASP A 32 -1.22 10.49 11.11
C ASP A 32 -0.28 11.18 10.11
N ARG A 33 0.50 10.38 9.37
CA ARG A 33 1.48 10.85 8.38
C ARG A 33 1.49 9.93 7.18
N VAL A 34 1.59 10.52 5.99
CA VAL A 34 1.73 9.77 4.74
C VAL A 34 3.20 9.42 4.52
N VAL A 35 3.45 8.22 3.99
CA VAL A 35 4.79 7.76 3.59
C VAL A 35 4.78 7.51 2.07
N PRO A 36 4.90 8.59 1.25
CA PRO A 36 4.70 8.48 -0.20
C PRO A 36 5.73 7.58 -0.89
N GLY A 37 6.96 7.52 -0.36
CA GLY A 37 8.05 6.71 -0.92
C GLY A 37 7.72 5.21 -1.05
N PHE A 38 6.89 4.64 -0.16
CA PHE A 38 6.43 3.24 -0.29
C PHE A 38 5.58 3.05 -1.55
N ALA A 39 4.60 3.92 -1.74
CA ALA A 39 3.69 3.85 -2.88
C ALA A 39 4.44 4.12 -4.20
N GLU A 40 5.37 5.07 -4.19
CA GLU A 40 6.25 5.37 -5.33
C GLU A 40 7.14 4.18 -5.71
N ALA A 41 7.86 3.59 -4.75
CA ALA A 41 8.74 2.45 -4.99
C ALA A 41 7.95 1.23 -5.50
N MET A 42 6.82 0.91 -4.87
CA MET A 42 5.96 -0.19 -5.32
C MET A 42 5.45 0.02 -6.74
N ARG A 43 5.00 1.23 -7.10
CA ARG A 43 4.57 1.54 -8.47
C ARG A 43 5.72 1.47 -9.46
N ALA A 44 6.88 2.05 -9.13
CA ALA A 44 8.06 2.05 -9.99
C ALA A 44 8.51 0.63 -10.35
N GLU A 45 8.58 -0.27 -9.38
CA GLU A 45 8.94 -1.67 -9.63
C GLU A 45 7.82 -2.44 -10.36
N SER A 46 6.56 -2.19 -10.02
CA SER A 46 5.43 -2.84 -10.70
C SER A 46 5.31 -2.41 -12.17
N LEU A 47 5.67 -1.16 -12.49
CA LEU A 47 5.68 -0.63 -13.86
C LEU A 47 6.67 -1.36 -14.78
N LYS A 48 7.75 -1.92 -14.23
CA LYS A 48 8.68 -2.78 -14.98
C LYS A 48 8.03 -4.09 -15.43
N LYS A 49 6.95 -4.52 -14.76
CA LYS A 49 6.25 -5.80 -15.00
C LYS A 49 4.95 -5.60 -15.79
N THR A 50 4.24 -4.49 -15.56
CA THR A 50 2.98 -4.18 -16.25
C THR A 50 2.72 -2.68 -16.33
N PRO A 51 2.27 -2.15 -17.49
CA PRO A 51 1.89 -0.74 -17.60
C PRO A 51 0.68 -0.40 -16.70
N HIS A 52 -0.18 -1.36 -16.39
CA HIS A 52 -1.37 -1.15 -15.55
C HIS A 52 -1.04 -0.69 -14.12
N ALA A 53 0.20 -0.86 -13.68
CA ALA A 53 0.65 -0.40 -12.37
C ALA A 53 0.47 1.12 -12.18
N MET A 54 0.45 1.90 -13.27
CA MET A 54 0.19 3.35 -13.21
C MET A 54 -1.21 3.69 -12.66
N LEU A 55 -2.17 2.78 -12.76
CA LEU A 55 -3.56 3.00 -12.34
C LEU A 55 -3.76 2.78 -10.83
N SER A 56 -2.76 2.22 -10.14
CA SER A 56 -2.85 1.96 -8.71
C SER A 56 -2.82 3.25 -7.91
N ARG A 57 -3.88 3.47 -7.13
CA ARG A 57 -4.01 4.57 -6.18
C ARG A 57 -3.52 4.22 -4.78
N ALA A 58 -2.83 3.09 -4.61
CA ALA A 58 -2.31 2.64 -3.32
C ALA A 58 -1.49 3.74 -2.63
N VAL A 59 -1.69 3.86 -1.31
CA VAL A 59 -0.93 4.75 -0.43
C VAL A 59 -0.33 3.95 0.73
N ALA A 60 0.56 4.60 1.47
CA ALA A 60 1.08 4.12 2.74
C ALA A 60 1.19 5.28 3.72
N GLY A 61 1.11 4.97 5.01
CA GLY A 61 1.22 5.96 6.07
C GLY A 61 1.42 5.31 7.44
N THR A 62 1.69 6.13 8.45
CA THR A 62 1.86 5.68 9.83
C THR A 62 0.71 6.15 10.70
N ARG A 63 0.25 5.29 11.61
CA ARG A 63 -0.65 5.64 12.72
C ARG A 63 0.04 5.25 14.03
N GLY A 64 0.47 6.22 14.83
CA GLY A 64 1.39 5.98 15.94
C GLY A 64 2.68 5.29 15.47
N SER A 65 2.99 4.14 16.06
CA SER A 65 4.10 3.26 15.65
C SER A 65 3.74 2.25 14.56
N CYS A 66 2.48 2.19 14.12
CA CYS A 66 1.99 1.23 13.14
C CYS A 66 2.20 1.75 11.71
N LEU A 67 2.83 0.96 10.84
CA LEU A 67 2.86 1.21 9.40
C LEU A 67 1.65 0.57 8.71
N ILE A 68 0.94 1.34 7.90
CA ILE A 68 -0.19 0.87 7.09
C ILE A 68 0.17 0.98 5.62
N VAL A 69 0.07 -0.12 4.87
CA VAL A 69 0.41 -0.18 3.44
C VAL A 69 -0.74 -0.81 2.65
N ASN A 70 -1.16 -0.15 1.56
CA ASN A 70 -2.14 -0.73 0.64
C ASN A 70 -1.45 -1.56 -0.43
N LEU A 71 -1.85 -2.82 -0.56
CA LEU A 71 -1.39 -3.72 -1.59
C LEU A 71 -2.47 -3.92 -2.66
N PRO A 72 -2.09 -4.27 -3.91
CA PRO A 72 -3.05 -4.57 -4.96
C PRO A 72 -3.93 -5.80 -4.62
N GLY A 73 -5.07 -5.95 -5.28
CA GLY A 73 -6.01 -7.03 -4.98
C GLY A 73 -5.65 -8.42 -5.53
N SER A 74 -4.71 -8.53 -6.48
CA SER A 74 -4.35 -9.82 -7.06
C SER A 74 -3.21 -10.47 -6.27
N PRO A 75 -3.26 -11.79 -5.97
CA PRO A 75 -2.19 -12.48 -5.25
C PRO A 75 -0.81 -12.37 -5.90
N LYS A 76 -0.77 -12.32 -7.24
CA LYS A 76 0.47 -12.09 -8.00
C LYS A 76 1.05 -10.71 -7.66
N ALA A 77 0.25 -9.65 -7.80
CA ALA A 77 0.71 -8.28 -7.56
C ALA A 77 1.09 -8.03 -6.10
N VAL A 78 0.40 -8.67 -5.14
CA VAL A 78 0.78 -8.63 -3.71
C VAL A 78 2.22 -9.14 -3.51
N ARG A 79 2.57 -10.31 -4.05
CA ARG A 79 3.93 -10.86 -3.94
C ARG A 79 4.96 -9.92 -4.56
N GLU A 80 4.65 -9.41 -5.76
CA GLU A 80 5.53 -8.49 -6.46
C GLU A 80 5.77 -7.19 -5.67
N CYS A 81 4.75 -6.65 -4.98
CA CYS A 81 4.92 -5.48 -4.12
C CYS A 81 5.68 -5.80 -2.83
N LEU A 82 5.47 -6.97 -2.22
CA LEU A 82 6.18 -7.36 -0.99
C LEU A 82 7.67 -7.59 -1.22
N GLU A 83 8.06 -8.17 -2.36
CA GLU A 83 9.47 -8.32 -2.76
C GLU A 83 10.22 -6.98 -2.85
N VAL A 84 9.50 -5.89 -3.04
CA VAL A 84 10.02 -4.52 -3.16
C VAL A 84 9.96 -3.81 -1.80
N GLY A 85 8.77 -3.78 -1.19
CA GLY A 85 8.53 -3.09 0.07
C GLY A 85 9.35 -3.66 1.24
N TRP A 86 9.61 -4.97 1.24
CA TRP A 86 10.33 -5.61 2.33
C TRP A 86 11.85 -5.42 2.28
N LYS A 87 12.40 -5.09 1.11
CA LYS A 87 13.83 -4.70 0.98
C LYS A 87 14.17 -3.41 1.72
N PHE A 88 13.18 -2.62 2.12
CA PHE A 88 13.39 -1.41 2.92
C PHE A 88 13.49 -1.69 4.43
N PHE A 89 13.12 -2.89 4.88
CA PHE A 89 13.19 -3.30 6.30
C PHE A 89 14.40 -4.19 6.61
N LEU A 90 15.16 -4.61 5.59
CA LEU A 90 16.38 -5.41 5.69
C LEU A 90 17.58 -4.57 5.26
#